data_AF-A0A5C5VZW4-F1
#
_entry.id   AF-A0A5C5VZW4-F1
#
_cell.length_a   1.000
_cell.length_b   1.000
_cell.length_c   1.000
_cell.angle_alpha   90.00
_cell.angle_beta   90.00
_cell.angle_gamma   90.00
#
_symmetry.space_group_name_H-M   'P 1'
#
loop_
_entity.id
_entity.type
_entity.pdbx_description
1 polymer ?
#
loop_
_entity_poly.entity_id
_entity_poly.type
_entity_poly.pdbx_seq_one_letter_code
_entity_poly.pdbx_strand_id
1 'polypeptide(L)'
;MLRTRRILLAFLVFLAAYGVLVASWPLWRNTGLRFLWQLGNQHMSRFGDAGRVHFGPYGETPRMVAIAATRPADSDDWRDTTVVLSNARLGQGAPKHMSLRNLVYAPMAVALALVFATPGDLLRRVILMLVSVGIAGGVGIARVWLALIEEFSRPHELAAYSFGAPLRTLIVVAHNALVQPPASIFVLPLFIWLLTAFRLRDWVRADESQSRQPLRPPAAPRR
;
A
#
# COMPACT_ATOMS: atom_id res chain seq x y z
N MET A 1 -12.97 9.16 30.83
CA MET A 1 -11.71 8.39 30.83
C MET A 1 -11.67 7.17 29.89
N LEU A 2 -12.80 6.55 29.51
CA LEU A 2 -12.83 5.37 28.61
C LEU A 2 -12.28 5.63 27.18
N ARG A 3 -12.36 6.88 26.67
CA ARG A 3 -11.85 7.23 25.34
C ARG A 3 -10.31 7.14 25.25
N THR A 4 -9.58 7.63 26.26
CA THR A 4 -8.10 7.67 26.27
C THR A 4 -7.48 6.27 26.30
N ARG A 5 -8.04 5.35 27.10
CA ARG A 5 -7.57 3.94 27.16
C ARG A 5 -7.75 3.20 25.83
N ARG A 6 -8.84 3.47 25.10
CA ARG A 6 -9.10 2.85 23.78
C ARG A 6 -8.15 3.35 22.70
N ILE A 7 -7.80 4.64 22.73
CA ILE A 7 -6.81 5.22 21.82
C ILE A 7 -5.43 4.62 22.09
N LEU A 8 -5.03 4.55 23.36
CA LEU A 8 -3.76 3.94 23.77
C LEU A 8 -3.67 2.47 23.33
N LEU A 9 -4.74 1.71 23.54
CA LEU A 9 -4.80 0.31 23.10
C LEU A 9 -4.68 0.18 21.58
N ALA A 10 -5.38 1.01 20.80
CA ALA A 10 -5.27 1.02 19.35
C ALA A 10 -3.85 1.34 18.88
N PHE A 11 -3.19 2.30 19.53
CA PHE A 11 -1.79 2.65 19.25
C PHE A 11 -0.82 1.52 19.58
N LEU A 12 -0.99 0.84 20.72
CA LEU A 12 -0.18 -0.33 21.08
C LEU A 12 -0.38 -1.51 20.13
N VAL A 13 -1.64 -1.77 19.71
CA VAL A 13 -1.95 -2.79 18.70
C VAL A 13 -1.32 -2.43 17.36
N PHE A 14 -1.37 -1.15 16.96
CA PHE A 14 -0.67 -0.67 15.76
C PHE A 14 0.83 -0.93 15.85
N LEU A 15 1.49 -0.54 16.95
CA LEU A 15 2.92 -0.76 17.13
C LEU A 15 3.29 -2.24 17.12
N ALA A 16 2.48 -3.09 17.77
CA ALA A 16 2.70 -4.53 17.78
C ALA A 16 2.51 -5.14 16.38
N ALA A 17 1.43 -4.81 15.68
CA ALA A 17 1.15 -5.32 14.34
C ALA A 17 2.20 -4.84 13.33
N TYR A 18 2.56 -3.55 13.38
CA TYR A 18 3.64 -2.97 12.57
C TYR A 18 4.98 -3.63 12.90
N GLY A 19 5.29 -3.82 14.19
CA GLY A 19 6.50 -4.50 14.65
C GLY A 19 6.58 -5.94 14.14
N VAL A 20 5.49 -6.72 14.20
CA VAL A 20 5.44 -8.09 13.66
C VAL A 20 5.61 -8.08 12.14
N LEU A 21 4.97 -7.15 11.43
CA LEU A 21 5.12 -7.01 9.97
C LEU A 21 6.55 -6.64 9.56
N VAL A 22 7.20 -5.73 10.29
CA VAL A 22 8.59 -5.33 10.05
C VAL A 22 9.56 -6.45 10.45
N ALA A 23 9.34 -7.11 11.59
CA ALA A 23 10.21 -8.21 12.04
C ALA A 23 10.09 -9.45 11.14
N SER A 24 8.90 -9.72 10.58
CA SER A 24 8.70 -10.78 9.59
C SER A 24 9.14 -10.39 8.18
N TRP A 25 9.58 -9.14 7.97
CA TRP A 25 10.01 -8.65 6.67
C TRP A 25 11.08 -9.52 6.01
N PRO A 26 12.14 -10.02 6.69
CA PRO A 26 13.14 -10.87 6.03
C PRO A 26 12.54 -12.15 5.42
N LEU A 27 11.52 -12.74 6.06
CA LEU A 27 10.82 -13.93 5.57
C LEU A 27 9.95 -13.58 4.35
N TRP A 28 9.19 -12.48 4.43
CA TRP A 28 8.36 -11.99 3.33
C TRP A 28 9.18 -11.43 2.17
N ARG A 29 10.35 -10.88 2.44
CA ARG A 29 11.29 -10.37 1.45
C ARG A 29 11.67 -11.49 0.49
N ASN A 30 11.95 -12.68 1.00
CA ASN A 30 12.41 -13.77 0.14
C ASN A 30 11.25 -14.47 -0.58
N THR A 31 10.13 -14.71 0.10
CA THR A 31 9.03 -15.50 -0.48
C THR A 31 7.95 -14.62 -1.11
N GLY A 32 7.54 -13.58 -0.39
CA GLY A 32 6.51 -12.64 -0.83
C GLY A 32 6.96 -11.76 -2.00
N LEU A 33 8.20 -11.25 -1.98
CA LEU A 33 8.68 -10.47 -3.14
C LEU A 33 8.80 -11.33 -4.38
N ARG A 34 9.27 -12.58 -4.26
CA ARG A 34 9.31 -13.51 -5.41
C ARG A 34 7.93 -13.73 -6.00
N PHE A 35 6.93 -13.96 -5.16
CA PHE A 35 5.55 -14.08 -5.60
C PHE A 35 5.07 -12.79 -6.30
N LEU A 36 5.31 -11.63 -5.70
CA LEU A 36 4.95 -10.34 -6.30
C LEU A 36 5.69 -10.07 -7.62
N TRP A 37 6.96 -10.49 -7.74
CA TRP A 37 7.72 -10.39 -8.99
C TRP A 37 7.17 -11.33 -10.04
N GLN A 38 6.82 -12.56 -9.69
CA GLN A 38 6.17 -13.50 -10.61
C GLN A 38 4.85 -12.93 -11.10
N LEU A 39 4.02 -12.41 -10.20
CA LEU A 39 2.73 -11.81 -10.52
C LEU A 39 2.90 -10.55 -11.38
N GLY A 40 3.87 -9.70 -11.03
CA GLY A 40 4.25 -8.52 -11.81
C GLY A 40 4.77 -8.89 -13.20
N ASN A 41 5.62 -9.90 -13.32
CA ASN A 41 6.11 -10.39 -14.61
C ASN A 41 4.99 -11.04 -15.43
N GLN A 42 4.08 -11.79 -14.81
CA GLN A 42 2.95 -12.40 -15.52
C GLN A 42 1.97 -11.35 -16.05
N HIS A 43 1.64 -10.33 -15.26
CA HIS A 43 0.61 -9.36 -15.60
C HIS A 43 1.14 -8.07 -16.25
N MET A 44 2.39 -7.70 -16.01
CA MET A 44 2.98 -6.44 -16.48
C MET A 44 4.21 -6.64 -17.36
N SER A 45 4.57 -7.87 -17.77
CA SER A 45 5.70 -8.11 -18.69
C SER A 45 5.61 -7.36 -20.01
N ARG A 46 4.39 -6.99 -20.41
CA ARG A 46 4.13 -6.19 -21.61
C ARG A 46 3.41 -4.91 -21.21
N PHE A 47 3.95 -3.80 -21.68
CA PHE A 47 3.45 -2.48 -21.33
C PHE A 47 3.40 -1.63 -22.61
N GLY A 48 2.20 -1.52 -23.17
CA GLY A 48 2.00 -0.94 -24.51
C GLY A 48 2.61 -1.81 -25.61
N ASP A 49 2.89 -1.22 -26.77
CA ASP A 49 3.36 -1.97 -27.92
C ASP A 49 4.79 -2.52 -27.72
N ALA A 50 5.66 -1.71 -27.11
CA ALA A 50 7.10 -1.94 -27.09
C ALA A 50 7.69 -2.07 -25.69
N GLY A 51 6.97 -1.64 -24.66
CA GLY A 51 7.45 -1.69 -23.29
C GLY A 51 7.49 -3.12 -22.76
N ARG A 52 8.56 -3.44 -22.06
CA ARG A 52 8.76 -4.69 -21.34
C ARG A 52 9.22 -4.35 -19.93
N VAL A 53 8.57 -4.97 -18.96
CA VAL A 53 8.88 -4.80 -17.54
C VAL A 53 9.36 -6.13 -17.00
N HIS A 54 10.49 -6.10 -16.31
CA HIS A 54 10.98 -7.26 -15.58
C HIS A 54 11.24 -6.89 -14.13
N PHE A 55 10.52 -7.53 -13.22
CA PHE A 55 10.72 -7.39 -11.79
C PHE A 55 11.75 -8.42 -11.32
N GLY A 56 12.71 -7.95 -10.53
CA GLY A 56 13.72 -8.82 -9.94
C GLY A 56 14.35 -8.25 -8.67
N PRO A 57 15.18 -9.06 -8.00
CA PRO A 57 15.97 -8.59 -6.87
C PRO A 57 16.93 -7.49 -7.29
N TYR A 58 17.20 -6.57 -6.36
CA TYR A 58 18.27 -5.60 -6.53
C TYR A 58 19.61 -6.34 -6.72
N GLY A 59 20.34 -6.03 -7.80
CA GLY A 59 21.69 -6.56 -8.06
C GLY A 59 21.79 -7.84 -8.90
N GLU A 60 20.69 -8.54 -9.21
CA GLU A 60 20.74 -9.85 -9.92
C GLU A 60 20.36 -9.80 -11.41
N THR A 61 19.97 -8.64 -11.95
CA THR A 61 19.54 -8.57 -13.35
C THR A 61 20.77 -8.55 -14.30
N PRO A 62 20.87 -9.46 -15.30
CA PRO A 62 22.11 -9.72 -16.04
C PRO A 62 22.73 -8.52 -16.77
N ARG A 63 21.91 -7.54 -17.18
CA ARG A 63 22.40 -6.28 -17.80
C ARG A 63 22.82 -5.21 -16.79
N MET A 64 22.47 -5.35 -15.52
CA MET A 64 22.77 -4.36 -14.48
C MET A 64 24.11 -4.58 -13.78
N VAL A 65 24.70 -5.77 -13.85
CA VAL A 65 26.06 -6.00 -13.31
C VAL A 65 27.08 -5.06 -13.98
N ALA A 66 26.87 -4.70 -15.25
CA ALA A 66 27.73 -3.76 -15.98
C ALA A 66 27.48 -2.27 -15.65
N ILE A 67 26.26 -1.89 -15.25
CA ILE A 67 25.88 -0.48 -14.97
C ILE A 67 25.94 -0.16 -13.47
N ALA A 68 25.73 -1.14 -12.59
CA ALA A 68 25.85 -1.00 -11.14
C ALA A 68 27.31 -0.88 -10.67
N ALA A 69 28.27 -1.29 -11.50
CA ALA A 69 29.70 -1.21 -11.18
C ALA A 69 30.25 0.24 -11.12
N THR A 70 29.51 1.25 -11.57
CA THR A 70 29.97 2.65 -11.66
C THR A 70 29.32 3.61 -10.67
N ARG A 71 28.37 3.17 -9.84
CA ARG A 71 27.80 3.98 -8.77
C ARG A 71 28.22 3.43 -7.42
N PRO A 72 28.78 4.25 -6.49
CA PRO A 72 29.05 3.79 -5.14
C PRO A 72 27.74 3.25 -4.56
N ALA A 73 27.83 2.11 -3.88
CA ALA A 73 26.73 1.52 -3.14
C ALA A 73 26.39 2.45 -1.95
N ASP A 74 25.78 3.58 -2.24
CA ASP A 74 25.09 4.36 -1.22
C ASP A 74 24.06 3.41 -0.62
N SER A 75 24.18 3.19 0.70
CA SER A 75 23.47 2.24 1.53
C SER A 75 21.99 2.62 1.72
N ASP A 76 21.32 2.95 0.63
CA ASP A 76 19.90 3.29 0.56
C ASP A 76 19.05 2.01 0.77
N ASP A 77 19.05 1.52 2.01
CA ASP A 77 18.34 0.33 2.52
C ASP A 77 16.79 0.40 2.34
N TRP A 78 16.30 1.50 1.76
CA TRP A 78 14.92 1.68 1.35
C TRP A 78 14.60 1.13 -0.05
N ARG A 79 15.61 0.78 -0.86
CA ARG A 79 15.47 0.29 -2.25
C ARG A 79 15.46 -1.24 -2.33
N ASP A 80 14.34 -1.85 -1.93
CA ASP A 80 14.25 -3.32 -1.85
C ASP A 80 14.01 -4.03 -3.17
N THR A 81 13.61 -3.32 -4.22
CA THR A 81 13.21 -3.93 -5.49
C THR A 81 13.73 -3.11 -6.66
N THR A 82 14.30 -3.81 -7.64
CA THR A 82 14.73 -3.20 -8.90
C THR A 82 13.84 -3.71 -10.01
N VAL A 83 13.23 -2.77 -10.71
CA VAL A 83 12.43 -3.05 -11.89
C VAL A 83 13.26 -2.69 -13.09
N VAL A 84 13.52 -3.65 -13.97
CA VAL A 84 14.15 -3.39 -15.26
C VAL A 84 13.05 -3.01 -16.22
N LEU A 85 13.15 -1.80 -16.74
CA LEU A 85 12.28 -1.32 -17.79
C LEU A 85 13.05 -1.41 -19.09
N SER A 86 12.44 -1.92 -20.14
CA SER A 86 13.07 -1.98 -21.45
C SER A 86 12.08 -1.69 -22.55
N ASN A 87 12.58 -1.14 -23.64
CA ASN A 87 11.83 -0.96 -24.86
C ASN A 87 12.36 -1.95 -25.91
N ALA A 88 11.53 -2.91 -26.30
CA ALA A 88 11.88 -3.95 -27.26
C ALA A 88 12.16 -3.39 -28.67
N ARG A 89 11.57 -2.26 -29.05
CA ARG A 89 11.81 -1.59 -30.34
C ARG A 89 13.14 -0.84 -30.36
N LEU A 90 13.49 -0.17 -29.25
CA LEU A 90 14.72 0.64 -29.15
C LEU A 90 15.93 -0.15 -28.65
N GLY A 91 15.73 -1.34 -28.10
CA GLY A 91 16.79 -2.15 -27.47
C GLY A 91 17.34 -1.55 -26.16
N GLN A 92 16.80 -0.42 -25.72
CA GLN A 92 17.19 0.32 -24.52
C GLN A 92 16.51 -0.23 -23.28
N GLY A 93 17.17 -0.09 -22.12
CA GLY A 93 16.56 -0.39 -20.84
C GLY A 93 17.21 0.36 -19.70
N ALA A 94 16.44 0.62 -18.66
CA ALA A 94 16.84 1.37 -17.49
C ALA A 94 16.38 0.67 -16.19
N PRO A 95 17.24 0.61 -15.16
CA PRO A 95 16.80 0.28 -13.80
C PRO A 95 15.89 1.38 -13.26
N LYS A 96 14.78 0.96 -12.65
CA LYS A 96 13.99 1.79 -11.75
C LYS A 96 13.97 1.15 -10.37
N HIS A 97 14.48 1.86 -9.38
CA HIS A 97 14.41 1.42 -7.99
C HIS A 97 13.04 1.76 -7.41
N MET A 98 12.43 0.79 -6.75
CA MET A 98 11.14 0.94 -6.08
C MET A 98 11.24 0.44 -4.65
N SER A 99 10.60 1.17 -3.72
CA SER A 99 10.43 0.74 -2.34
C SER A 99 9.07 0.09 -2.17
N LEU A 100 9.01 -1.24 -2.27
CA LEU A 100 7.76 -1.96 -2.02
C LEU A 100 7.28 -1.81 -0.58
N ARG A 101 8.20 -1.56 0.38
CA ARG A 101 7.87 -1.18 1.76
C ARG A 101 6.91 0.01 1.81
N ASN A 102 7.24 1.08 1.08
CA ASN A 102 6.45 2.31 1.06
C ASN A 102 5.22 2.24 0.16
N LEU A 103 5.30 1.49 -0.94
CA LEU A 103 4.21 1.41 -1.92
C LEU A 103 3.08 0.50 -1.46
N VAL A 104 3.38 -0.60 -0.77
CA VAL A 104 2.40 -1.65 -0.45
C VAL A 104 2.28 -1.89 1.06
N TYR A 105 3.42 -2.04 1.74
CA TYR A 105 3.44 -2.51 3.13
C TYR A 105 2.91 -1.49 4.14
N ALA A 106 3.42 -0.25 4.11
CA ALA A 106 3.00 0.76 5.05
C ALA A 106 1.48 1.05 4.99
N PRO A 107 0.86 1.24 3.80
CA PRO A 107 -0.59 1.36 3.69
C PRO A 107 -1.35 0.14 4.23
N MET A 108 -0.85 -1.07 3.94
CA MET A 108 -1.48 -2.31 4.39
C MET A 108 -1.42 -2.47 5.92
N ALA A 109 -0.26 -2.17 6.54
CA ALA A 109 -0.08 -2.25 7.98
C ALA A 109 -1.02 -1.28 8.72
N VAL A 110 -1.16 -0.06 8.20
CA VAL A 110 -2.13 0.92 8.71
C VAL A 110 -3.55 0.38 8.60
N ALA A 111 -3.94 -0.10 7.42
CA ALA A 111 -5.27 -0.64 7.17
C ALA A 111 -5.61 -1.78 8.16
N LEU A 112 -4.70 -2.74 8.31
CA LEU A 112 -4.87 -3.86 9.25
C LEU A 112 -4.99 -3.37 10.69
N ALA A 113 -4.10 -2.48 11.14
CA ALA A 113 -4.12 -1.95 12.50
C ALA A 113 -5.44 -1.22 12.82
N LEU A 114 -5.97 -0.45 11.86
CA LEU A 114 -7.26 0.23 12.02
C LEU A 114 -8.43 -0.77 12.10
N VAL A 115 -8.40 -1.84 11.30
CA VAL A 115 -9.40 -2.91 11.36
C VAL A 115 -9.35 -3.63 12.71
N PHE A 116 -8.17 -3.99 13.21
CA PHE A 116 -8.02 -4.63 14.53
C PHE A 116 -8.43 -3.72 15.68
N ALA A 117 -8.19 -2.41 15.55
CA ALA A 117 -8.66 -1.41 16.52
C ALA A 117 -10.19 -1.22 16.50
N THR A 118 -10.92 -1.81 15.54
CA THR A 118 -12.37 -1.63 15.41
C THR A 118 -13.14 -2.59 16.33
N PRO A 119 -13.89 -2.08 17.32
CA PRO A 119 -14.77 -2.91 18.13
C PRO A 119 -15.93 -3.42 17.27
N GLY A 120 -16.32 -4.68 17.45
CA GLY A 120 -17.33 -5.33 16.62
C GLY A 120 -17.12 -6.84 16.56
N ASP A 121 -18.12 -7.53 16.00
CA ASP A 121 -18.10 -8.97 15.84
C ASP A 121 -16.99 -9.42 14.89
N LEU A 122 -16.46 -10.62 15.13
CA LEU A 122 -15.35 -11.18 14.37
C LEU A 122 -15.63 -11.20 12.86
N LEU A 123 -16.84 -11.61 12.45
CA LEU A 123 -17.24 -11.67 11.05
C LEU A 123 -17.11 -10.30 10.37
N ARG A 124 -17.57 -9.24 11.04
CA ARG A 124 -17.47 -7.87 10.52
C ARG A 124 -16.03 -7.40 10.41
N ARG A 125 -15.19 -7.73 11.40
CA ARG A 125 -13.75 -7.42 11.34
C ARG A 125 -13.09 -8.13 10.17
N VAL A 126 -13.42 -9.39 9.90
CA VAL A 126 -12.89 -10.14 8.75
C VAL A 126 -13.34 -9.49 7.44
N ILE A 127 -14.62 -9.11 7.30
CA ILE A 127 -15.10 -8.41 6.10
C ILE A 127 -14.37 -7.08 5.90
N LEU A 128 -14.25 -6.27 6.96
CA LEU A 128 -13.52 -5.00 6.90
C LEU A 128 -12.05 -5.22 6.55
N MET A 129 -11.42 -6.26 7.11
CA MET A 129 -10.05 -6.64 6.78
C MET A 129 -9.91 -6.94 5.29
N LEU A 130 -10.77 -7.79 4.73
CA LEU A 130 -10.73 -8.15 3.32
C LEU A 130 -10.97 -6.95 2.41
N VAL A 131 -11.94 -6.09 2.74
CA VAL A 131 -12.22 -4.86 1.99
C VAL A 131 -11.04 -3.90 2.05
N SER A 132 -10.47 -3.67 3.24
CA SER A 132 -9.32 -2.77 3.41
C SER A 132 -8.07 -3.30 2.71
N VAL A 133 -7.82 -4.61 2.77
CA VAL A 133 -6.73 -5.26 2.02
C VAL A 133 -6.95 -5.12 0.52
N GLY A 134 -8.17 -5.34 0.04
CA GLY A 134 -8.53 -5.16 -1.37
C GLY A 134 -8.30 -3.74 -1.86
N ILE A 135 -8.77 -2.74 -1.10
CA ILE A 135 -8.58 -1.32 -1.44
C ILE A 135 -7.10 -0.93 -1.38
N ALA A 136 -6.40 -1.25 -0.29
CA ALA A 136 -4.99 -0.93 -0.13
C ALA A 136 -4.12 -1.61 -1.21
N GLY A 137 -4.42 -2.87 -1.53
CA GLY A 137 -3.80 -3.61 -2.62
C GLY A 137 -4.08 -2.98 -3.98
N GLY A 138 -5.33 -2.63 -4.28
CA GLY A 138 -5.71 -1.95 -5.52
C GLY A 138 -5.02 -0.59 -5.68
N VAL A 139 -4.95 0.21 -4.61
CA VAL A 139 -4.21 1.48 -4.59
C VAL A 139 -2.71 1.23 -4.81
N GLY A 140 -2.12 0.23 -4.16
CA GLY A 140 -0.72 -0.16 -4.36
C GLY A 140 -0.42 -0.53 -5.81
N ILE A 141 -1.27 -1.36 -6.43
CA ILE A 141 -1.16 -1.73 -7.85
C ILE A 141 -1.29 -0.50 -8.75
N ALA A 142 -2.26 0.37 -8.50
CA ALA A 142 -2.46 1.60 -9.27
C ALA A 142 -1.24 2.54 -9.17
N ARG A 143 -0.63 2.65 -7.98
CA ARG A 143 0.60 3.43 -7.78
C ARG A 143 1.77 2.86 -8.58
N VAL A 144 1.96 1.54 -8.56
CA VAL A 144 2.98 0.86 -9.38
C VAL A 144 2.72 1.11 -10.86
N TRP A 145 1.47 0.93 -11.32
CA TRP A 145 1.06 1.19 -12.69
C TRP A 145 1.36 2.63 -13.13
N LEU A 146 0.97 3.63 -12.34
CA LEU A 146 1.25 5.04 -12.63
C LEU A 146 2.76 5.33 -12.69
N ALA A 147 3.54 4.76 -11.77
CA ALA A 147 4.99 4.90 -11.78
C ALA A 147 5.65 4.29 -13.02
N LEU A 148 5.08 3.20 -13.56
CA LEU A 148 5.55 2.58 -14.81
C LEU A 148 5.13 3.41 -16.02
N ILE A 149 3.86 3.83 -16.09
CA ILE A 149 3.34 4.67 -17.18
C ILE A 149 4.19 5.93 -17.33
N GLU A 150 4.46 6.64 -16.23
CA GLU A 150 5.26 7.87 -16.28
C GLU A 150 6.64 7.61 -16.89
N GLU A 151 7.33 6.55 -16.45
CA GLU A 151 8.67 6.22 -16.95
C GLU A 151 8.65 5.87 -18.44
N PHE A 152 7.69 5.06 -18.86
CA PHE A 152 7.51 4.72 -20.27
C PHE A 152 7.04 5.89 -21.14
N SER A 153 6.57 6.98 -20.52
CA SER A 153 6.17 8.22 -21.19
C SER A 153 7.31 9.24 -21.28
N ARG A 154 8.47 8.98 -20.67
CA ARG A 154 9.63 9.88 -20.75
C ARG A 154 10.22 9.83 -22.17
N PRO A 155 10.27 10.96 -22.88
CA PRO A 155 10.91 11.02 -24.18
C PRO A 155 12.41 10.76 -23.99
N HIS A 156 12.98 9.97 -24.90
CA HIS A 156 14.41 9.62 -25.03
C HIS A 156 14.98 8.48 -24.16
N GLU A 157 14.30 8.04 -23.09
CA GLU A 157 14.81 6.92 -22.26
C GLU A 157 14.19 5.58 -22.65
N LEU A 158 12.86 5.53 -22.65
CA LEU A 158 12.11 4.31 -22.90
C LEU A 158 10.99 4.52 -23.91
N ALA A 159 10.36 5.70 -23.95
CA ALA A 159 9.39 6.12 -24.98
C ALA A 159 8.47 4.99 -25.51
N ALA A 160 7.93 4.15 -24.62
CA ALA A 160 7.01 3.08 -25.02
C ALA A 160 5.59 3.62 -25.25
N TYR A 161 5.28 4.79 -24.69
CA TYR A 161 4.07 5.55 -24.99
C TYR A 161 4.39 6.95 -25.48
N SER A 162 3.69 7.38 -26.53
CA SER A 162 3.65 8.75 -27.01
C SER A 162 2.30 9.37 -26.64
N PHE A 163 2.19 9.89 -25.43
CA PHE A 163 1.00 10.65 -25.03
C PHE A 163 1.13 12.12 -25.47
N GLY A 164 0.00 12.74 -25.83
CA GLY A 164 -0.06 14.18 -26.00
C GLY A 164 0.25 14.93 -24.69
N ALA A 165 0.70 16.17 -24.80
CA ALA A 165 1.03 17.03 -23.66
C ALA A 165 -0.02 17.06 -22.52
N PRO A 166 -1.35 17.20 -22.79
CA PRO A 166 -2.33 17.28 -21.70
C PRO A 166 -2.43 15.99 -20.89
N LEU A 167 -2.41 14.83 -21.55
CA LEU A 167 -2.49 13.54 -20.88
C LEU A 167 -1.22 13.25 -20.07
N ARG A 168 -0.06 13.64 -20.59
CA ARG A 168 1.21 13.55 -19.86
C ARG A 168 1.18 14.37 -18.57
N THR A 169 0.67 15.61 -18.63
CA THR A 169 0.50 16.45 -17.43
C THR A 169 -0.41 15.78 -16.41
N LEU A 170 -1.53 15.19 -16.86
CA LEU A 170 -2.44 14.47 -15.96
C LEU A 170 -1.75 13.27 -15.27
N ILE A 171 -0.95 12.50 -16.01
CA ILE A 171 -0.19 11.36 -15.45
C ILE A 171 0.83 11.83 -14.42
N VAL A 172 1.56 12.91 -14.69
CA VAL A 172 2.54 13.47 -13.74
C VAL A 172 1.86 13.99 -12.48
N VAL A 173 0.72 14.68 -12.61
CA VAL A 173 -0.07 15.13 -11.46
C VAL A 173 -0.59 13.94 -10.66
N ALA A 174 -1.13 12.91 -11.31
CA ALA A 174 -1.59 11.69 -10.65
C ALA A 174 -0.44 10.95 -9.95
N HIS A 175 0.73 10.86 -10.58
CA HIS A 175 1.93 10.29 -9.97
C HIS A 175 2.35 11.07 -8.73
N ASN A 176 2.46 12.40 -8.81
CA ASN A 176 2.85 13.21 -7.67
C ASN A 176 1.83 13.15 -6.52
N ALA A 177 0.53 13.09 -6.85
CA ALA A 177 -0.54 13.01 -5.86
C ALA A 177 -0.67 11.62 -5.20
N LEU A 178 -0.33 10.53 -5.90
CA LEU A 178 -0.56 9.18 -5.40
C LEU A 178 0.72 8.45 -5.02
N VAL A 179 1.83 8.71 -5.71
CA VAL A 179 3.08 7.95 -5.58
C VAL A 179 4.11 8.67 -4.73
N GLN A 180 4.22 10.01 -4.80
CA GLN A 180 5.27 10.72 -4.08
C GLN A 180 5.00 10.85 -2.56
N PRO A 181 6.05 10.77 -1.70
CA PRO A 181 5.91 10.61 -0.26
C PRO A 181 5.25 11.73 0.57
N PRO A 182 5.09 13.01 0.18
CA PRO A 182 4.22 13.86 0.97
C PRO A 182 2.74 13.52 0.71
N ALA A 183 2.40 13.02 -0.48
CA ALA A 183 1.00 12.85 -0.86
C ALA A 183 0.39 11.54 -0.33
N SER A 184 1.20 10.48 -0.17
CA SER A 184 0.78 9.26 0.54
C SER A 184 0.37 9.51 2.00
N ILE A 185 0.83 10.61 2.59
CA ILE A 185 0.38 11.05 3.93
C ILE A 185 -1.10 11.41 3.92
N PHE A 186 -1.70 11.82 2.78
CA PHE A 186 -3.13 12.13 2.66
C PHE A 186 -4.03 10.91 2.39
N VAL A 187 -3.46 9.80 1.91
CA VAL A 187 -4.18 8.51 1.82
C VAL A 187 -4.57 8.05 3.22
N LEU A 188 -3.72 8.31 4.22
CA LEU A 188 -3.94 7.98 5.62
C LEU A 188 -5.22 8.66 6.20
N PRO A 189 -5.42 9.99 6.08
CA PRO A 189 -6.68 10.67 6.38
C PRO A 189 -7.90 10.09 5.67
N LEU A 190 -7.79 9.65 4.41
CA LEU A 190 -8.93 9.11 3.67
C LEU A 190 -9.36 7.74 4.23
N PHE A 191 -8.39 6.89 4.61
CA PHE A 191 -8.66 5.66 5.35
C PHE A 191 -9.23 5.94 6.73
N ILE A 192 -8.65 6.89 7.47
CA ILE A 192 -9.16 7.32 8.77
C ILE A 192 -10.60 7.83 8.64
N TRP A 193 -10.90 8.61 7.60
CA TRP A 193 -12.22 9.17 7.32
C TRP A 193 -13.24 8.08 6.95
N LEU A 194 -12.90 7.14 6.07
CA LEU A 194 -13.77 6.01 5.75
C LEU A 194 -14.09 5.20 7.01
N LEU A 195 -13.08 4.92 7.85
CA LEU A 195 -13.27 4.21 9.11
C LEU A 195 -14.09 5.00 10.14
N THR A 196 -13.89 6.32 10.27
CA THR A 196 -14.71 7.14 11.17
C THR A 196 -16.14 7.28 10.67
N ALA A 197 -16.36 7.42 9.36
CA ALA A 197 -17.69 7.44 8.75
C ALA A 197 -18.45 6.13 9.01
N PHE A 198 -17.79 4.98 8.85
CA PHE A 198 -18.38 3.68 9.21
C PHE A 198 -18.62 3.54 10.72
N ARG A 199 -17.74 4.09 11.57
CA ARG A 199 -17.89 4.07 13.03
C ARG A 199 -19.01 4.95 13.55
N LEU A 200 -19.29 6.10 12.94
CA LEU A 200 -20.32 7.03 13.39
C LEU A 200 -21.68 6.32 13.48
N ARG A 201 -21.97 5.46 12.50
CA ARG A 201 -23.19 4.65 12.48
C ARG A 201 -23.27 3.62 13.62
N ASP A 202 -22.14 3.03 13.99
CA ASP A 202 -22.10 2.02 15.07
C ASP A 202 -22.22 2.65 16.44
N TRP A 203 -21.65 3.84 16.62
CA TRP A 203 -21.75 4.59 17.86
C TRP A 203 -23.19 5.03 18.10
N VAL A 204 -23.87 5.52 17.06
CA VAL A 204 -25.29 5.86 17.12
C VAL A 204 -26.12 4.63 17.52
N ARG A 205 -25.88 3.46 16.91
CA ARG A 205 -26.59 2.22 17.28
C ARG A 205 -26.29 1.75 18.70
N ALA A 206 -25.05 1.88 19.17
CA ALA A 206 -24.68 1.47 20.52
C ALA A 206 -25.34 2.36 21.59
N ASP A 207 -25.41 3.67 21.37
CA ASP A 207 -26.13 4.61 22.24
C ASP A 207 -27.64 4.35 22.24
N GLU A 208 -28.22 4.05 21.06
CA GLU A 208 -29.64 3.64 20.95
C GLU A 208 -29.92 2.34 21.71
N SER A 209 -28.98 1.39 21.71
CA SER A 209 -29.12 0.12 22.44
C SER A 209 -29.12 0.32 23.95
N GLN A 210 -28.27 1.23 24.47
CA GLN A 210 -28.20 1.54 25.89
C GLN A 210 -29.41 2.34 26.39
N SER A 211 -29.86 3.31 25.59
CA SER A 211 -31.05 4.11 25.93
C SER A 211 -32.36 3.29 25.90
N ARG A 212 -32.39 2.20 25.13
CA ARG A 212 -33.53 1.26 25.10
C ARG A 212 -33.50 0.17 26.16
N GLN A 213 -32.45 0.05 26.98
CA GLN A 213 -32.51 -0.86 28.12
C GLN A 213 -33.57 -0.34 29.10
N PRO A 214 -34.70 -1.05 29.28
CA PRO A 214 -35.73 -0.60 30.21
C PRO A 214 -35.07 -0.49 31.58
N LEU A 215 -35.29 0.65 32.25
CA LEU A 215 -34.88 0.86 33.63
C LEU A 215 -35.29 -0.39 34.41
N ARG A 216 -34.29 -1.20 34.79
CA ARG A 216 -34.55 -2.42 35.53
C ARG A 216 -35.29 -1.97 36.80
N PRO A 217 -36.53 -2.41 37.03
CA PRO A 217 -37.24 -2.00 38.22
C PRO A 217 -36.38 -2.36 39.44
N PRO A 218 -36.33 -1.49 40.46
CA PRO A 218 -35.49 -1.71 41.62
C PRO A 218 -35.80 -3.11 42.18
N ALA A 219 -34.75 -3.88 42.47
CA ALA A 219 -34.91 -5.24 42.98
C ALA A 219 -35.78 -5.20 44.24
N ALA A 220 -36.87 -5.99 44.25
CA ALA A 220 -37.76 -6.05 45.39
C ALA A 220 -36.97 -6.45 46.65
N PRO A 221 -37.21 -5.79 47.80
CA PRO A 221 -36.49 -6.10 49.03
C PRO A 221 -36.74 -7.56 49.42
N ARG A 222 -35.64 -8.32 49.62
CA ARG A 222 -35.73 -9.69 50.14
C ARG A 222 -36.16 -9.61 51.60
N ARG A 223 -37.31 -10.23 51.91
CA ARG A 223 -37.80 -10.43 53.27
C ARG A 223 -37.12 -11.62 53.91
#